data_AF-A0AAU9L616-F1
#
_entry.id   AF-A0AAU9L616-F1
#
_cell.length_a   1.000
_cell.length_b   1.000
_cell.length_c   1.000
_cell.angle_alpha   90.00
_cell.angle_beta   90.00
_cell.angle_gamma   90.00
#
_symmetry.space_group_name_H-M   'P 1'
#
loop_
_entity.id
_entity.type
_entity.pdbx_description
1 polymer ?
#
loop_
_entity_poly.entity_id
_entity_poly.type
_entity_poly.pdbx_seq_one_letter_code
_entity_poly.pdbx_strand_id
1 'polypeptide(L)'
;MSNFSMKNVTTLDLSLCLRGGGKVHGSLARAGKVKGQTPKVPKQEESKKALTGRAKKRWQYNRRFVNVVAGMGGKKLGPNSNAVKQ
;
A
#
# COMPACT_ATOMS: atom_id res chain seq x y z
N MET A 1 -16.88 -39.78 -20.00
CA MET A 1 -17.00 -40.64 -21.21
C MET A 1 -17.28 -39.71 -22.38
N SER A 2 -16.28 -39.48 -23.22
CA SER A 2 -16.38 -38.68 -24.45
C SER A 2 -17.16 -39.46 -25.50
N ASN A 3 -18.32 -38.94 -25.91
CA ASN A 3 -19.10 -39.54 -27.00
C ASN A 3 -18.52 -39.11 -28.35
N PHE A 4 -18.03 -40.07 -29.11
CA PHE A 4 -17.52 -39.88 -30.47
C PHE A 4 -18.59 -40.37 -31.45
N SER A 5 -19.25 -39.45 -32.15
CA SER A 5 -20.21 -39.78 -33.20
C SER A 5 -19.59 -39.41 -34.55
N MET A 6 -19.10 -40.40 -35.30
CA MET A 6 -18.62 -40.20 -36.67
C MET A 6 -19.81 -39.94 -37.61
N LYS A 7 -19.95 -38.71 -38.08
CA LYS A 7 -20.79 -38.38 -39.24
C LYS A 7 -19.88 -37.76 -40.31
N ASN A 8 -19.58 -38.56 -41.34
CA ASN A 8 -18.79 -38.21 -42.53
C ASN A 8 -17.28 -37.98 -42.26
N VAL A 9 -16.45 -38.65 -43.06
CA VAL A 9 -15.02 -38.94 -42.86
C VAL A 9 -14.10 -37.71 -43.00
N THR A 10 -14.62 -36.48 -42.96
CA THR A 10 -13.82 -35.27 -43.26
C THR A 10 -13.92 -34.15 -42.23
N THR A 11 -14.75 -34.27 -41.19
CA THR A 11 -14.85 -33.22 -40.15
C THR A 11 -14.93 -33.84 -38.75
N LEU A 12 -13.93 -33.53 -37.92
CA LEU A 12 -13.91 -33.89 -36.50
C LEU A 12 -14.33 -32.66 -35.68
N ASP A 13 -15.49 -32.72 -35.04
CA ASP A 13 -15.94 -31.70 -34.09
C ASP A 13 -15.42 -32.04 -32.68
N LEU A 14 -14.58 -31.16 -32.13
CA LEU A 14 -13.91 -31.34 -30.83
C LEU A 14 -14.35 -30.25 -29.86
N SER A 15 -15.39 -30.53 -29.07
CA SER A 15 -15.78 -29.67 -27.95
C SER A 15 -14.86 -29.90 -26.74
N LEU A 16 -13.76 -29.17 -26.65
CA LEU A 16 -12.85 -29.18 -25.50
C LEU A 16 -13.29 -28.15 -24.45
N CYS A 17 -13.64 -28.61 -23.24
CA CYS A 17 -13.82 -27.70 -22.10
C CYS A 17 -12.46 -27.14 -21.67
N LEU A 18 -12.27 -25.82 -21.73
CA LEU A 18 -11.08 -25.13 -21.22
C LEU A 18 -10.92 -25.40 -19.71
N ARG A 19 -10.04 -26.33 -19.34
CA ARG A 19 -9.67 -26.67 -17.95
C ARG A 19 -8.74 -25.61 -17.33
N GLY A 20 -9.15 -24.34 -17.33
CA GLY A 20 -8.26 -23.26 -16.89
C GLY A 20 -8.88 -21.92 -16.48
N GLY A 21 -10.19 -21.73 -16.61
CA GLY A 21 -10.83 -20.51 -16.09
C GLY A 21 -12.20 -20.28 -16.70
N GLY A 22 -13.23 -20.35 -15.85
CA GLY A 22 -14.59 -19.97 -16.24
C GLY A 22 -14.72 -18.46 -16.47
N LYS A 23 -15.94 -18.04 -16.86
CA LYS A 23 -16.34 -16.64 -16.99
C LYS A 23 -16.02 -15.87 -15.70
N VAL A 24 -15.03 -15.00 -15.74
CA VAL A 24 -14.61 -14.19 -14.58
C VAL A 24 -15.64 -13.09 -14.33
N HIS A 25 -16.17 -13.00 -13.10
CA HIS A 25 -17.05 -11.91 -12.68
C HIS A 25 -16.25 -10.79 -12.01
N GLY A 26 -16.66 -9.55 -12.26
CA GLY A 26 -15.95 -8.35 -11.78
C GLY A 26 -15.12 -7.72 -12.89
N SER A 27 -15.52 -6.52 -13.31
CA SER A 27 -14.80 -5.75 -14.32
C SER A 27 -13.54 -5.12 -13.73
N LEU A 28 -12.43 -5.14 -14.48
CA LEU A 28 -11.19 -4.41 -14.14
C LEU A 28 -11.31 -2.88 -14.31
N ALA A 29 -12.48 -2.37 -14.72
CA ALA A 29 -12.72 -0.96 -15.04
C ALA A 29 -12.42 0.03 -13.90
N ARG A 30 -12.34 -0.43 -12.64
CA ARG A 30 -12.04 0.40 -11.47
C ARG A 30 -10.59 0.33 -10.99
N ALA A 31 -9.74 -0.43 -11.68
CA ALA A 31 -8.32 -0.53 -11.33
C ALA A 31 -7.66 0.85 -11.40
N GLY A 32 -7.00 1.28 -10.32
CA GLY A 32 -6.28 2.56 -10.28
C GLY A 32 -7.13 3.82 -10.19
N LYS A 33 -8.47 3.74 -10.14
CA LYS A 33 -9.38 4.91 -10.10
C LYS A 33 -8.96 5.94 -9.04
N VAL A 34 -8.72 5.48 -7.81
CA VAL A 34 -8.40 6.36 -6.68
C VAL A 34 -7.01 7.00 -6.85
N LYS A 35 -6.03 6.24 -7.36
CA LYS A 35 -4.66 6.74 -7.58
C LYS A 35 -4.61 7.84 -8.66
N GLY A 36 -5.48 7.76 -9.67
CA GLY A 36 -5.62 8.79 -10.70
C GLY A 36 -6.42 10.00 -10.26
N GLN A 37 -7.38 9.83 -9.33
CA GLN A 37 -8.18 10.93 -8.79
C GLN A 37 -7.40 11.81 -7.80
N THR A 38 -6.46 11.22 -7.03
CA THR A 38 -5.67 11.99 -6.06
C THR A 38 -4.61 12.85 -6.76
N PRO A 39 -4.48 14.15 -6.43
CA PRO A 39 -3.42 14.99 -7.00
C PRO A 39 -2.04 14.44 -6.64
N LYS A 40 -1.12 14.46 -7.60
CA LYS A 40 0.26 14.01 -7.38
C LYS A 40 1.06 15.10 -6.68
N VAL A 41 1.08 15.08 -5.36
CA VAL A 41 1.86 16.04 -4.56
C VAL A 41 3.36 15.70 -4.67
N PRO A 42 4.23 16.64 -5.11
CA PRO A 42 5.67 16.44 -5.11
C PRO A 42 6.20 16.39 -3.67
N LYS A 43 7.30 15.67 -3.46
CA LYS A 43 7.97 15.69 -2.15
C LYS A 43 8.61 17.05 -1.95
N GLN A 44 8.44 17.64 -0.77
CA GLN A 44 9.22 18.82 -0.38
C GLN A 44 10.68 18.42 -0.25
N GLU A 45 11.58 19.30 -0.71
CA GLU A 45 13.01 19.12 -0.54
C GLU A 45 13.37 19.29 0.94
N GLU A 46 13.88 18.23 1.55
CA GLU A 46 14.41 18.32 2.90
C GLU A 46 15.73 19.11 2.86
N SER A 47 15.81 20.22 3.60
CA SER A 47 16.98 21.09 3.63
C SER A 47 18.23 20.43 4.22
N LYS A 48 18.09 19.32 4.95
CA LYS A 48 19.19 18.54 5.53
C LYS A 48 18.88 17.06 5.46
N LYS A 49 19.90 16.27 5.11
CA LYS A 49 19.80 14.80 5.13
C LYS A 49 19.47 14.32 6.54
N ALA A 50 18.52 13.39 6.65
CA ALA A 50 18.17 12.76 7.92
C ALA A 50 19.41 12.12 8.57
N LEU A 51 19.60 12.37 9.87
CA LEU A 51 20.65 11.75 10.67
C LEU A 51 20.49 10.23 10.68
N THR A 52 21.59 9.49 10.54
CA THR A 52 21.61 8.01 10.55
C THR A 52 22.51 7.45 11.65
N GLY A 53 22.36 6.15 11.93
CA GLY A 53 23.23 5.40 12.85
C GLY A 53 23.32 5.95 14.27
N ARG A 54 24.55 6.06 14.78
CA ARG A 54 24.85 6.51 16.15
C ARG A 54 24.38 7.94 16.41
N ALA A 55 24.49 8.82 15.41
CA ALA A 55 24.04 10.20 15.52
C ALA A 55 22.52 10.29 15.73
N LYS A 56 21.74 9.49 14.97
CA LYS A 56 20.28 9.39 15.14
C LYS A 56 19.90 8.89 16.52
N LYS A 57 20.58 7.86 17.03
CA LYS A 57 20.34 7.31 18.39
C LYS A 57 20.59 8.37 19.47
N ARG A 58 21.70 9.13 19.39
CA ARG A 58 21.99 10.23 20.33
C ARG A 58 20.91 11.32 20.27
N TRP A 59 20.50 11.74 19.07
CA TRP A 59 19.46 12.75 18.88
C TRP A 59 18.09 12.30 19.42
N GLN A 60 17.75 11.01 19.27
CA GLN A 60 16.53 10.43 19.81
C GLN A 60 16.55 10.31 21.34
N TYR A 61 17.69 9.92 21.93
CA TYR A 61 17.86 9.90 23.39
C TYR A 61 17.68 11.29 23.99
N ASN A 62 18.38 12.29 23.44
CA ASN A 62 18.27 13.66 23.91
C ASN A 62 16.82 14.18 23.82
N ARG A 63 16.11 13.91 22.71
CA ARG A 63 14.70 14.33 22.59
C ARG A 63 13.76 13.60 23.54
N ARG A 64 14.03 12.34 23.90
CA ARG A 64 13.11 11.52 24.72
C ARG A 64 13.33 11.65 26.21
N PHE A 65 14.57 11.90 26.65
CA PHE A 65 14.94 11.79 28.06
C PHE A 65 15.57 13.06 28.60
N VAL A 66 16.46 13.71 27.86
CA VAL A 66 17.20 14.88 28.36
C VAL A 66 16.38 16.17 28.20
N ASN A 67 15.78 16.35 27.03
CA ASN A 67 15.06 17.59 26.68
C ASN A 67 13.56 17.53 27.05
N VAL A 68 13.08 16.43 27.61
CA VAL A 68 11.69 16.31 28.07
C VAL A 68 11.61 16.79 29.51
N VAL A 69 11.44 18.10 29.68
CA VAL A 69 10.96 18.65 30.96
C VAL A 69 9.44 18.73 30.85
N ALA A 70 8.74 17.71 31.37
CA ALA A 70 7.35 17.91 31.72
C ALA A 70 7.36 18.83 32.94
N GLY A 71 7.07 20.12 32.74
CA GLY A 71 6.89 21.04 33.87
C GLY A 71 5.89 20.44 34.86
N MET A 72 6.02 20.79 36.14
CA MET A 72 5.12 20.33 37.20
C MET A 72 3.65 20.54 36.77
N GLY A 73 2.91 19.45 36.54
CA GLY A 73 1.51 19.49 36.10
C GLY A 73 1.24 19.42 34.59
N GLY A 74 2.27 19.37 33.73
CA GLY A 74 2.11 19.24 32.28
C GLY A 74 1.81 17.81 31.83
N LYS A 75 0.69 17.58 31.12
CA LYS A 75 0.39 16.28 30.50
C LYS A 75 1.45 15.95 29.45
N LYS A 76 2.07 14.76 29.51
CA LYS A 76 3.02 14.29 28.49
C LYS A 76 2.32 14.17 27.13
N LEU A 77 2.57 15.11 26.24
CA LEU A 77 2.06 15.07 24.86
C LEU A 77 2.83 14.03 24.04
N GLY A 78 2.10 13.33 23.17
CA GLY A 78 2.68 12.38 22.23
C GLY A 78 3.61 13.05 21.20
N PRO A 79 4.58 12.32 20.63
CA PRO A 79 5.58 12.88 19.71
C PRO A 79 5.00 13.41 18.39
N ASN A 80 3.78 13.01 18.01
CA ASN A 80 3.06 13.47 16.83
C ASN A 80 1.69 14.04 17.22
N SER A 81 1.65 14.80 18.32
CA SER A 81 0.44 15.49 18.76
C SER A 81 0.32 16.82 18.00
N ASN A 82 -0.76 16.99 17.25
CA ASN A 82 -1.11 18.24 16.56
C ASN A 82 -1.92 19.20 17.45
N ALA A 83 -2.01 18.91 18.76
CA ALA A 83 -2.67 19.81 19.70
C ALA A 83 -1.94 21.17 19.74
N VAL A 84 -2.71 22.26 19.75
CA VAL A 84 -2.17 23.61 19.93
C VAL A 84 -1.44 23.64 21.28
N LYS A 85 -0.12 23.86 21.25
CA LYS A 85 0.63 24.16 22.47
C LYS A 85 0.18 25.55 22.91
N GLN A 86 -0.58 25.63 23.99
CA GLN A 86 -0.83 26.90 24.69
C GLN A 86 0.42 27.32 25.47
#